data_AF-A0A2K3JMI5-F1
#
_entry.id   AF-A0A2K3JMI5-F1
#
_cell.length_a   1.000
_cell.length_b   1.000
_cell.length_c   1.000
_cell.angle_alpha   90.00
_cell.angle_beta   90.00
_cell.angle_gamma   90.00
#
_symmetry.space_group_name_H-M   'P 1'
#
loop_
_entity.id
_entity.type
_entity.pdbx_description
1 polymer ?
#
loop_
_entity_poly.entity_id
_entity_poly.type
_entity_poly.pdbx_seq_one_letter_code
_entity_poly.pdbx_strand_id
1 'polypeptide(L)'
;VTVSPPTNVFSRVESGNGLTRLASFQRGSTLVPHFRSKFMSTETNSVDSSEDNSLLGPEVPRPMKFKRLDKTARHIMQAHKEAVEEVKEQREMPDIKPGYIVQLKVEVPENKRRVSIIKGIVIARRNCGLHTTFRLRRMVAGVGIESLFPL
;
A
#
# COMPACT_ATOMS: atom_id res chain seq x y z
N VAL A 1 -14.61 -14.78 -5.23
CA VAL A 1 -13.23 -15.34 -5.38
C VAL A 1 -12.91 -16.13 -4.13
N THR A 2 -12.40 -17.36 -4.24
CA THR A 2 -12.01 -18.14 -3.05
C THR A 2 -10.50 -18.06 -2.90
N VAL A 3 -10.04 -17.67 -1.71
CA VAL A 3 -8.64 -17.44 -1.41
C VAL A 3 -8.20 -18.42 -0.35
N SER A 4 -7.15 -19.18 -0.61
CA SER A 4 -6.54 -20.11 0.34
C SER A 4 -5.11 -19.68 0.65
N PRO A 5 -4.72 -19.59 1.94
CA PRO A 5 -3.36 -19.24 2.32
C PRO A 5 -2.38 -20.32 1.85
N PRO A 6 -1.11 -19.96 1.61
CA PRO A 6 -0.08 -20.94 1.30
C PRO A 6 0.04 -21.91 2.48
N THR A 7 -0.15 -23.20 2.21
CA THR A 7 0.17 -24.24 3.18
C THR A 7 1.69 -24.26 3.32
N ASN A 8 2.20 -23.85 4.48
CA ASN A 8 3.60 -24.00 4.84
C ASN A 8 3.89 -25.51 5.01
N VAL A 9 4.10 -26.22 3.90
CA VAL A 9 4.56 -27.62 3.90
C VAL A 9 6.01 -27.62 3.44
N PHE A 10 6.85 -26.90 4.17
CA PHE A 10 8.29 -27.16 4.19
C PHE A 10 8.59 -27.67 5.59
N SER A 11 8.46 -28.98 5.77
CA SER A 11 9.02 -29.67 6.93
C SER A 11 10.52 -29.44 6.91
N ARG A 12 10.96 -28.56 7.80
CA ARG A 12 12.35 -28.31 8.16
C ARG A 12 12.99 -29.66 8.52
N VAL A 13 13.90 -30.14 7.69
CA VAL A 13 14.84 -31.18 8.09
C VAL A 13 15.71 -30.57 9.19
N GLU A 14 15.44 -30.97 10.44
CA GLU A 14 16.34 -30.72 11.55
C GLU A 14 17.58 -31.58 11.36
N SER A 15 18.61 -31.01 10.74
CA SER A 15 19.96 -31.54 10.89
C SER A 15 20.58 -30.83 12.08
N GLY A 16 20.56 -31.52 13.22
CA GLY A 16 21.24 -31.09 14.43
C GLY A 16 22.73 -31.05 14.21
N ASN A 17 23.36 -29.98 14.70
CA ASN A 17 24.74 -29.97 15.18
C ASN A 17 24.85 -28.82 16.17
N GLY A 18 24.96 -29.18 17.45
CA GLY A 18 25.23 -28.25 18.53
C GLY A 18 26.67 -27.75 18.47
N LEU A 19 26.85 -26.45 18.65
CA LEU A 19 28.11 -25.90 19.13
C LEU A 19 27.83 -24.66 19.97
N THR A 20 27.91 -24.84 21.29
CA THR A 20 28.09 -23.79 22.27
C THR A 20 29.43 -23.09 22.07
N ARG A 21 29.48 -21.75 22.12
CA ARG A 21 30.49 -21.01 22.92
C ARG A 21 30.23 -19.51 22.97
N LEU A 22 30.47 -19.01 24.18
CA LEU A 22 30.44 -17.63 24.65
C LEU A 22 31.41 -16.71 23.90
N ALA A 23 31.01 -15.46 23.68
CA ALA A 23 31.90 -14.30 23.80
C ALA A 23 31.07 -13.01 23.92
N SER A 24 31.06 -12.46 25.13
CA SER A 24 30.72 -11.07 25.42
C SER A 24 31.80 -10.15 24.86
N PHE A 25 31.45 -9.23 23.97
CA PHE A 25 32.31 -8.11 23.58
C PHE A 25 31.56 -6.79 23.77
N GLN A 26 32.11 -5.96 24.65
CA GLN A 26 31.60 -4.64 25.01
C GLN A 26 31.94 -3.60 23.94
N ARG A 27 31.01 -2.64 23.78
CA ARG A 27 31.14 -1.23 23.39
C ARG A 27 32.00 -0.86 22.18
N GLY A 28 31.32 -0.37 21.14
CA GLY A 28 31.86 0.54 20.15
C GLY A 28 30.74 1.40 19.56
N SER A 29 30.55 2.60 20.10
CA SER A 29 29.65 3.62 19.55
C SER A 29 30.30 4.29 18.35
N THR A 30 29.88 3.97 17.13
CA THR A 30 30.28 4.69 15.93
C THR A 30 29.23 5.74 15.60
N LEU A 31 29.62 6.99 15.83
CA LEU A 31 28.85 8.20 15.50
C LEU A 31 28.70 8.32 13.97
N VAL A 32 27.46 8.30 13.49
CA VAL A 32 27.13 8.69 12.11
C VAL A 32 26.93 10.22 12.11
N PRO A 33 27.59 10.99 11.23
CA PRO A 33 27.40 12.44 11.20
C PRO A 33 25.99 12.77 10.70
N HIS A 34 25.24 13.45 11.58
CA HIS A 34 23.96 14.08 11.28
C HIS A 34 24.20 15.26 10.35
N PHE A 35 23.69 15.19 9.12
CA PHE A 35 23.73 16.31 8.17
C PHE A 35 22.90 17.48 8.72
N ARG A 36 23.60 18.50 9.22
CA ARG A 36 23.02 19.76 9.72
C ARG A 36 22.66 20.67 8.54
N SER A 37 21.42 20.59 8.04
CA SER A 37 20.89 21.65 7.16
C SER A 37 20.33 22.78 8.02
N LYS A 38 21.08 23.88 8.03
CA LYS A 38 20.84 25.24 8.52
C LYS A 38 19.38 25.56 8.92
N PHE A 39 19.24 25.89 10.21
CA PHE A 39 18.19 26.73 10.78
C PHE A 39 18.27 28.15 10.20
N MET A 40 17.12 28.79 10.00
CA MET A 40 16.98 30.25 10.10
C MET A 40 15.76 30.55 10.95
N SER A 41 16.00 31.01 12.17
CA SER A 41 15.03 31.59 13.08
C SER A 41 14.93 33.08 12.79
N THR A 42 13.71 33.62 12.71
CA THR A 42 13.45 35.01 13.08
C THR A 42 12.50 34.97 14.26
N GLU A 43 13.11 35.09 15.43
CA GLU A 43 12.50 35.35 16.72
C GLU A 43 12.41 36.87 16.91
N THR A 44 11.21 37.39 17.18
CA THR A 44 11.01 38.72 17.78
C THR A 44 10.00 38.61 18.90
N ASN A 45 10.53 38.88 20.11
CA ASN A 45 9.96 39.05 21.44
C ASN A 45 8.45 38.91 21.68
N SER A 46 8.17 38.09 22.69
CA SER A 46 7.03 38.16 23.60
C SER A 46 7.05 39.45 24.44
N VAL A 47 5.92 40.15 24.49
CA VAL A 47 5.49 40.94 25.66
C VAL A 47 3.98 40.70 25.82
N ASP A 48 3.61 40.21 26.99
CA ASP A 48 2.25 39.98 27.44
C ASP A 48 1.73 41.25 28.13
N SER A 49 0.53 41.71 27.76
CA SER A 49 -0.27 42.61 28.60
C SER A 49 -1.72 42.64 28.12
N SER A 50 -2.58 42.43 29.11
CA SER A 50 -4.03 42.27 29.17
C SER A 50 -4.86 43.46 28.68
N GLU A 51 -6.06 43.09 28.18
CA GLU A 51 -7.34 43.83 28.12
C GLU A 51 -7.39 45.17 27.36
N ASP A 52 -8.05 45.18 26.20
CA ASP A 52 -9.21 46.08 26.00
C ASP A 52 -10.11 45.63 24.83
N ASN A 53 -11.41 45.82 25.00
CA ASN A 53 -12.50 45.41 24.13
C ASN A 53 -12.71 46.48 23.04
N SER A 54 -12.39 46.19 21.77
CA SER A 54 -12.86 47.02 20.65
C SER A 54 -13.07 46.21 19.36
N LEU A 55 -14.34 46.16 18.95
CA LEU A 55 -14.84 46.31 17.58
C LEU A 55 -14.12 45.54 16.46
N LEU A 56 -14.80 44.47 16.01
CA LEU A 56 -14.90 44.01 14.61
C LEU A 56 -13.79 44.51 13.66
N GLY A 57 -12.58 43.98 13.82
CA GLY A 57 -11.59 44.02 12.74
C GLY A 57 -12.12 43.17 11.58
N PRO A 58 -12.03 43.63 10.31
CA PRO A 58 -12.45 42.81 9.19
C PRO A 58 -11.62 41.53 9.24
N GLU A 59 -12.28 40.38 9.36
CA GLU A 59 -11.66 39.07 9.24
C GLU A 59 -11.07 38.99 7.83
N VAL A 60 -9.80 39.41 7.68
CA VAL A 60 -9.13 39.40 6.39
C VAL A 60 -9.04 37.95 5.99
N PRO A 61 -9.74 37.51 4.92
CA PRO A 61 -9.70 36.12 4.52
C PRO A 61 -8.25 35.79 4.18
N ARG A 62 -7.71 34.80 4.88
CA ARG A 62 -6.33 34.33 4.64
C ARG A 62 -6.19 34.06 3.14
N PRO A 63 -5.18 34.62 2.45
CA PRO A 63 -5.04 34.46 1.02
C PRO A 63 -4.97 32.98 0.68
N MET A 64 -5.91 32.51 -0.16
CA MET A 64 -5.89 31.14 -0.66
C MET A 64 -4.61 30.95 -1.46
N LYS A 65 -3.71 30.13 -0.93
CA LYS A 65 -2.49 29.76 -1.63
C LYS A 65 -2.87 28.82 -2.76
N PHE A 66 -2.99 29.36 -3.97
CA PHE A 66 -3.17 28.55 -5.17
C PHE A 66 -1.96 27.63 -5.31
N LYS A 67 -2.22 26.31 -5.30
CA LYS A 67 -1.23 25.34 -5.70
C LYS A 67 -0.99 25.50 -7.20
N ARG A 68 0.23 25.18 -7.66
CA ARG A 68 0.54 25.11 -9.09
C ARG A 68 -0.44 24.17 -9.79
N LEU A 69 -0.82 24.47 -11.02
CA LEU A 69 -1.78 23.68 -11.81
C LEU A 69 -1.41 22.19 -11.85
N ASP A 70 -0.12 21.86 -11.94
CA ASP A 70 0.37 20.46 -11.89
C ASP A 70 -0.02 19.72 -10.61
N LYS A 71 0.00 20.40 -9.46
CA LYS A 71 -0.36 19.82 -8.16
C LYS A 71 -1.87 19.62 -8.06
N THR A 72 -2.64 20.59 -8.55
CA THR A 72 -4.10 20.51 -8.60
C THR A 72 -4.54 19.40 -9.54
N ALA A 73 -3.95 19.31 -10.73
CA ALA A 73 -4.21 18.25 -11.71
C ALA A 73 -3.88 16.86 -11.14
N ARG A 74 -2.70 16.69 -10.53
CA ARG A 74 -2.36 15.43 -9.84
C ARG A 74 -3.35 15.07 -8.74
N HIS A 75 -3.81 16.05 -7.97
CA HIS A 75 -4.77 15.82 -6.89
C HIS A 75 -6.14 15.37 -7.42
N ILE A 76 -6.64 16.04 -8.47
CA ILE A 76 -7.88 15.66 -9.16
C ILE A 76 -7.76 14.26 -9.76
N MET A 77 -6.64 13.94 -10.42
CA MET A 77 -6.41 12.59 -10.96
C MET A 77 -6.27 11.53 -9.86
N GLN A 78 -5.68 11.87 -8.71
CA GLN A 78 -5.51 10.95 -7.58
C GLN A 78 -6.83 10.61 -6.86
N ALA A 79 -7.94 11.24 -7.22
CA ALA A 79 -9.27 11.03 -6.64
C ALA A 79 -9.89 9.63 -6.94
N HIS A 80 -9.08 8.62 -7.23
CA HIS A 80 -9.51 7.23 -7.36
C HIS A 80 -10.10 6.62 -6.08
N LYS A 81 -9.92 7.27 -4.93
CA LYS A 81 -10.37 6.74 -3.64
C LYS A 81 -11.89 6.58 -3.58
N GLU A 82 -12.63 7.59 -4.03
CA GLU A 82 -14.11 7.61 -3.97
C GLU A 82 -14.69 6.44 -4.77
N ALA A 83 -14.27 6.29 -6.02
CA ALA A 83 -14.71 5.20 -6.87
C ALA A 83 -14.30 3.80 -6.33
N VAL A 84 -13.16 3.68 -5.63
CA VAL A 84 -12.75 2.41 -5.01
C VAL A 84 -13.67 2.04 -3.85
N GLU A 85 -14.10 3.02 -3.04
CA GLU A 85 -15.04 2.76 -1.95
C GLU A 85 -16.42 2.33 -2.48
N GLU A 86 -16.92 2.97 -3.54
CA GLU A 86 -18.18 2.55 -4.21
C GLU A 86 -18.12 1.08 -4.70
N VAL A 87 -17.00 0.66 -5.30
CA VAL A 87 -16.84 -0.72 -5.79
C VAL A 87 -16.74 -1.72 -4.63
N LYS A 88 -16.08 -1.35 -3.53
CA LYS A 88 -15.99 -2.20 -2.33
C LYS A 88 -17.33 -2.38 -1.64
N GLU A 89 -18.18 -1.37 -1.65
CA GLU A 89 -19.55 -1.46 -1.10
C GLU A 89 -20.41 -2.43 -1.94
N GLN A 90 -20.24 -2.43 -3.26
CA GLN A 90 -20.98 -3.32 -4.15
C GLN A 90 -20.51 -4.77 -4.07
N ARG A 91 -19.23 -5.02 -3.80
CA ARG A 91 -18.63 -6.36 -3.82
C ARG A 91 -17.60 -6.53 -2.71
N GLU A 92 -17.78 -7.56 -1.89
CA GLU A 92 -16.77 -7.98 -0.90
C GLU A 92 -15.51 -8.51 -1.62
N MET A 93 -14.46 -7.70 -1.64
CA MET A 93 -13.17 -8.05 -2.23
C MET A 93 -12.24 -8.66 -1.18
N PRO A 94 -11.76 -9.91 -1.34
CA PRO A 94 -10.82 -10.50 -0.40
C PRO A 94 -9.42 -9.88 -0.52
N ASP A 95 -8.67 -9.83 0.60
CA ASP A 95 -7.28 -9.36 0.57
C ASP A 95 -6.35 -10.43 -0.04
N ILE A 96 -5.99 -10.23 -1.30
CA ILE A 96 -5.13 -11.16 -2.05
C ILE A 96 -3.66 -10.76 -1.89
N LYS A 97 -2.84 -11.67 -1.35
CA LYS A 97 -1.39 -11.47 -1.24
C LYS A 97 -0.62 -12.42 -2.17
N PRO A 98 0.59 -12.04 -2.62
CA PRO A 98 1.48 -12.97 -3.30
C PRO A 98 1.71 -14.23 -2.47
N GLY A 99 1.80 -15.38 -3.13
CA GLY A 99 1.93 -16.70 -2.50
C GLY A 99 0.60 -17.39 -2.20
N TYR A 100 -0.53 -16.69 -2.28
CA TYR A 100 -1.85 -17.29 -2.00
C TYR A 100 -2.33 -18.11 -3.20
N ILE A 101 -3.06 -19.19 -2.94
CA ILE A 101 -3.72 -19.99 -3.97
C ILE A 101 -5.15 -19.47 -4.10
N VAL A 102 -5.50 -19.03 -5.30
CA VAL A 102 -6.79 -18.38 -5.59
C VAL A 102 -7.56 -19.18 -6.61
N GLN A 103 -8.88 -19.32 -6.39
CA GLN A 103 -9.84 -19.87 -7.33
C GLN A 103 -10.80 -18.77 -7.78
N LEU A 104 -10.81 -18.53 -9.09
CA LEU A 104 -11.62 -17.54 -9.78
C LEU A 104 -12.70 -18.22 -10.61
N LYS A 105 -13.88 -17.62 -10.61
CA LYS A 105 -14.99 -17.93 -11.51
C LYS A 105 -15.06 -16.78 -12.51
N VAL A 106 -14.73 -17.05 -13.77
CA VAL A 106 -14.68 -16.06 -14.83
C VAL A 106 -15.80 -16.35 -15.81
N GLU A 107 -16.67 -15.37 -16.02
CA GLU A 107 -17.64 -15.37 -17.09
C GLU A 107 -16.99 -14.74 -18.32
N VAL A 108 -16.99 -15.47 -19.44
CA VAL A 108 -16.41 -15.00 -20.70
C VAL A 108 -17.56 -14.57 -21.61
N PRO A 109 -17.55 -13.33 -22.15
CA PRO A 109 -18.69 -12.79 -22.90
C PRO A 109 -19.06 -13.61 -24.14
N GLU A 110 -18.09 -14.29 -24.75
CA GLU A 110 -18.29 -15.19 -25.90
C GLU A 110 -19.05 -16.46 -25.51
N ASN A 111 -18.87 -16.95 -24.27
CA ASN A 111 -19.39 -18.23 -23.80
C ASN A 111 -20.35 -18.03 -22.62
N LYS A 112 -21.47 -17.33 -22.87
CA LYS A 112 -22.47 -16.96 -21.84
C LYS A 112 -23.11 -18.15 -21.10
N ARG A 113 -22.97 -19.38 -21.60
CA ARG A 113 -23.54 -20.58 -20.97
C ARG A 113 -22.64 -21.21 -19.91
N ARG A 114 -21.36 -20.86 -19.84
CA ARG A 114 -20.38 -21.54 -18.98
C ARG A 114 -19.50 -20.57 -18.22
N VAL A 115 -19.45 -20.76 -16.91
CA VAL A 115 -18.46 -20.10 -16.05
C VAL A 115 -17.17 -20.91 -16.05
N SER A 116 -16.06 -20.27 -16.41
CA SER A 116 -14.74 -20.89 -16.40
C SER A 116 -14.12 -20.78 -15.01
N ILE A 117 -13.62 -21.89 -14.49
CA ILE A 117 -12.94 -21.92 -13.19
C ILE A 117 -11.43 -21.93 -13.41
N ILE A 118 -10.75 -20.94 -12.83
CA ILE A 118 -9.29 -20.78 -12.92
C ILE A 118 -8.73 -20.84 -11.52
N LYS A 119 -7.83 -21.80 -11.27
CA LYS A 119 -7.12 -21.96 -10.00
C LYS A 119 -5.62 -21.85 -10.23
N GLY A 120 -4.91 -21.14 -9.37
CA GLY A 120 -3.46 -20.98 -9.46
C GLY A 120 -2.88 -20.23 -8.27
N ILE A 121 -1.56 -20.04 -8.28
CA ILE A 121 -0.84 -19.27 -7.27
C ILE A 121 -0.71 -17.81 -7.72
N VAL A 122 -0.90 -16.87 -6.80
CA VAL A 122 -0.68 -15.45 -7.05
C VAL A 122 0.80 -15.16 -6.96
N ILE A 123 1.40 -14.69 -8.06
CA ILE A 123 2.84 -14.39 -8.14
C ILE A 123 3.13 -12.92 -7.85
N ALA A 124 2.21 -12.02 -8.18
CA ALA A 124 2.38 -10.59 -7.98
C ALA A 124 1.03 -9.88 -7.88
N ARG A 125 1.00 -8.77 -7.15
CA ARG A 125 -0.12 -7.83 -7.06
C ARG A 125 0.39 -6.41 -7.27
N ARG A 126 -0.32 -5.61 -8.06
CA ARG A 126 -0.04 -4.20 -8.28
C ARG A 126 -1.20 -3.39 -7.70
N ASN A 127 -0.89 -2.48 -6.79
CA ASN A 127 -1.86 -1.62 -6.12
C ASN A 127 -1.97 -0.28 -6.86
N CYS A 128 -3.08 -0.07 -7.57
CA CYS A 128 -3.31 1.13 -8.40
C CYS A 128 -4.79 1.57 -8.32
N GLY A 129 -5.32 1.74 -7.10
CA GLY A 129 -6.71 2.13 -6.89
C GLY A 129 -7.70 1.18 -7.58
N LEU A 130 -8.49 1.70 -8.52
CA LEU A 130 -9.43 0.93 -9.35
C LEU A 130 -8.76 -0.08 -10.27
N HIS A 131 -7.56 0.22 -10.75
CA HIS A 131 -6.80 -0.65 -11.66
C HIS A 131 -5.84 -1.56 -10.89
N THR A 132 -6.18 -1.88 -9.65
CA THR A 132 -5.42 -2.86 -8.88
C THR A 132 -5.54 -4.21 -9.59
N THR A 133 -4.40 -4.83 -9.91
CA THR A 133 -4.34 -6.09 -10.67
C THR A 133 -3.48 -7.12 -9.96
N PHE A 134 -3.73 -8.39 -10.25
CA PHE A 134 -2.91 -9.50 -9.76
C PHE A 134 -2.61 -10.49 -10.87
N ARG A 135 -1.46 -11.16 -10.76
CA ARG A 135 -0.98 -12.16 -11.71
C ARG A 135 -1.11 -13.54 -11.09
N LEU A 136 -1.76 -14.45 -11.81
CA LEU A 136 -1.97 -15.83 -11.44
C LEU A 136 -1.11 -16.75 -12.32
N ARG A 137 -0.43 -17.72 -11.74
CA ARG A 137 0.33 -18.75 -12.45
C ARG A 137 -0.29 -20.12 -12.20
N ARG A 138 -0.48 -20.90 -13.26
CA ARG A 138 -0.95 -22.30 -13.19
C ARG A 138 -0.31 -23.17 -14.27
N MET A 139 -0.26 -24.48 -14.04
CA MET A 139 0.12 -25.47 -15.05
C MET A 139 -1.14 -25.99 -15.74
N VAL A 140 -1.18 -25.94 -17.07
CA VAL A 140 -2.27 -26.50 -17.88
C VAL A 140 -1.65 -27.35 -18.97
N ALA A 141 -2.01 -28.63 -19.03
CA ALA A 141 -1.49 -29.57 -20.03
C ALA A 141 0.05 -29.55 -20.17
N GLY A 142 0.77 -29.43 -19.05
CA GLY A 142 2.24 -29.39 -19.03
C GLY A 142 2.87 -28.03 -19.35
N VAL A 143 2.09 -27.02 -19.73
CA VAL A 143 2.58 -25.66 -20.01
C VAL A 143 2.26 -24.71 -18.85
N GLY A 144 3.24 -23.91 -18.44
CA GLY A 144 3.06 -22.86 -17.45
C GLY A 144 2.36 -21.64 -18.07
N ILE A 145 1.14 -21.35 -17.63
CA ILE A 145 0.35 -20.20 -18.09
C ILE A 145 0.30 -19.16 -16.98
N GLU A 146 0.53 -17.90 -17.37
CA GLU A 146 0.35 -16.74 -16.51
C GLU A 146 -0.80 -15.88 -17.03
N SER A 147 -1.64 -15.40 -16.12
CA SER A 147 -2.80 -14.57 -16.45
C SER A 147 -2.88 -13.38 -15.52
N LEU A 148 -3.24 -12.22 -16.06
CA LEU A 148 -3.38 -10.97 -15.32
C LEU A 148 -4.87 -10.63 -15.19
N PHE A 149 -5.32 -10.35 -13.97
CA PHE A 149 -6.71 -10.03 -13.67
C PHE A 149 -6.80 -8.70 -12.91
N PRO A 150 -7.80 -7.85 -13.22
CA PRO A 150 -8.21 -6.79 -12.32
C PRO A 150 -8.83 -7.39 -11.06
N LEU A 151 -8.63 -6.73 -9.92
CA LEU A 151 -9.28 -7.09 -8.66
C LEU A 151 -10.76 -6.69 -8.69
#